data_AF-A0A917M7X5-F1
#
_entry.id   AF-A0A917M7X5-F1
#
_cell.length_a   1.000
_cell.length_b   1.000
_cell.length_c   1.000
_cell.angle_alpha   90.00
_cell.angle_beta   90.00
_cell.angle_gamma   90.00
#
_symmetry.space_group_name_H-M   'P 1'
#
loop_
_entity.id
_entity.type
_entity.pdbx_description
1 polymer ?
#
loop_
_entity_poly.entity_id
_entity_poly.type
_entity_poly.pdbx_seq_one_letter_code
_entity_poly.pdbx_strand_id
1 'polypeptide(L)' 'MSIDKRNRLDGDLFRYSVTKNNTIFIDYEGKQVKVLKGKQAEKLLTKIDQAADEKAVQLLLAKVTGNFKRGNERNGKG' A
#
# COMPACT_ATOMS: atom_id res chain seq x y z
N MET A 1 -2.40 -7.52 28.27
CA MET A 1 -1.57 -6.81 27.27
C MET A 1 -1.38 -7.75 26.08
N SER A 2 -2.29 -7.76 25.10
CA SER A 2 -2.25 -8.80 24.06
C SER A 2 -2.73 -8.28 22.71
N ILE A 3 -1.89 -7.46 22.07
CA ILE A 3 -1.94 -7.24 20.61
C ILE A 3 -0.46 -7.37 20.22
N ASP A 4 -0.03 -8.37 19.47
CA ASP A 4 -0.28 -8.43 18.04
C ASP A 4 0.06 -9.83 17.49
N LYS A 5 -0.93 -10.47 16.85
CA LYS A 5 -0.81 -11.78 16.17
C LYS A 5 -0.23 -11.66 14.76
N ARG A 6 0.67 -10.72 14.46
CA ARG A 6 1.28 -10.65 13.12
C ARG A 6 2.61 -11.38 13.13
N ASN A 7 2.45 -12.69 13.17
CA ASN A 7 3.47 -13.67 12.87
C ASN A 7 4.26 -13.22 11.63
N ARG A 8 5.58 -13.14 11.81
CA ARG A 8 6.62 -13.07 10.77
C ARG A 8 6.18 -13.78 9.49
N LEU A 9 5.99 -13.03 8.42
CA LEU A 9 6.20 -13.54 7.07
C LEU A 9 7.49 -12.90 6.56
N ASP A 10 8.50 -13.76 6.65
CA ASP A 10 9.84 -13.72 6.10
C ASP A 10 9.92 -13.08 4.71
N GLY A 11 10.80 -12.08 4.56
CA GLY A 11 11.21 -11.47 3.30
C GLY A 11 10.19 -10.53 2.65
N ASP A 12 10.54 -9.24 2.48
CA ASP A 12 9.86 -8.32 1.54
C ASP A 12 8.46 -7.80 1.92
N LEU A 13 8.26 -7.37 3.17
CA LEU A 13 7.05 -6.64 3.57
C LEU A 13 7.09 -5.17 3.14
N PHE A 14 6.12 -4.73 2.35
CA PHE A 14 5.85 -3.32 2.18
C PHE A 14 5.23 -2.77 3.45
N ARG A 15 5.87 -1.76 4.02
CA ARG A 15 5.34 -1.00 5.14
C ARG A 15 4.81 0.33 4.62
N TYR A 16 3.71 0.81 5.21
CA TYR A 16 3.21 2.14 4.90
C TYR A 16 2.94 2.92 6.17
N SER A 17 2.99 4.24 6.07
CA SER A 17 2.66 5.16 7.15
C SER A 17 1.95 6.36 6.59
N VAL A 18 0.87 6.78 7.25
CA VAL A 18 0.02 7.89 6.82
C VAL A 18 0.23 9.05 7.78
N THR A 19 0.44 10.24 7.23
CA THR A 19 0.55 11.47 8.03
C THR A 19 -0.76 12.23 8.06
N LYS A 20 -0.86 13.19 8.98
CA LYS A 20 -2.02 14.09 9.14
C LYS A 20 -2.39 14.88 7.87
N ASN A 21 -1.46 15.03 6.93
CA ASN A 21 -1.68 15.72 5.66
C ASN A 21 -2.03 14.76 4.51
N ASN A 22 -2.63 13.60 4.81
CA ASN A 22 -2.93 12.54 3.84
C ASN A 22 -1.73 12.18 2.95
N THR A 23 -0.52 12.20 3.51
CA THR A 23 0.69 11.76 2.79
C THR A 23 1.05 10.36 3.25
N ILE A 24 1.19 9.44 2.30
CA ILE A 24 1.53 8.04 2.53
C ILE A 24 2.99 7.82 2.17
N PHE A 25 3.74 7.32 3.12
CA PHE A 25 5.12 6.89 2.95
C PHE A 25 5.12 5.38 2.85
N ILE A 26 5.74 4.86 1.79
CA ILE A 26 5.84 3.42 1.53
C ILE A 26 7.31 3.05 1.61
N ASP A 27 7.56 2.08 2.45
CA ASP A 27 8.87 1.59 2.81
C ASP A 27 8.96 0.11 2.46
N TYR A 28 10.08 -0.30 1.90
CA TYR A 28 10.35 -1.67 1.49
C TYR A 28 11.73 -2.04 2.02
N GLU A 29 11.79 -3.11 2.79
CA GLU A 29 13.04 -3.54 3.45
C GLU A 29 13.76 -2.44 4.25
N GLY A 30 13.01 -1.54 4.91
CA GLY A 30 13.59 -0.45 5.70
C GLY A 30 14.05 0.75 4.85
N LYS A 31 13.73 0.78 3.56
CA LYS A 31 14.02 1.89 2.65
C LYS A 31 12.75 2.49 2.08
N GLN A 32 12.64 3.82 2.16
CA GLN A 32 11.51 4.54 1.59
C GLN A 32 11.57 4.49 0.06
N VAL A 33 10.71 3.68 -0.55
CA VAL A 33 10.66 3.48 -2.01
C VAL A 33 9.68 4.43 -2.70
N LYS A 34 8.64 4.89 -2.00
CA LYS A 34 7.60 5.74 -2.59
C LYS A 34 6.94 6.65 -1.57
N VAL A 35 6.58 7.85 -2.01
CA VAL A 35 5.73 8.78 -1.26
C VAL A 35 4.56 9.19 -2.15
N LEU A 36 3.34 9.06 -1.62
CA LEU A 36 2.10 9.47 -2.28
C LEU A 36 1.46 10.61 -1.51
N LYS A 37 0.92 11.59 -2.25
CA LYS A 37 0.28 12.79 -1.69
C LYS A 37 -0.96 13.18 -2.49
N GLY A 38 -1.88 13.90 -1.85
CA GLY A 38 -3.15 14.35 -2.43
C GLY A 38 -3.97 13.20 -2.99
N LYS A 39 -4.56 13.38 -4.18
CA LYS A 39 -5.45 12.40 -4.83
C LYS A 39 -4.86 10.99 -4.95
N GLN A 40 -3.55 10.84 -5.08
CA GLN A 40 -2.91 9.52 -5.17
C GLN A 40 -2.89 8.79 -3.83
N ALA A 41 -2.66 9.53 -2.75
CA ALA A 41 -2.73 8.99 -1.40
C ALA A 41 -4.18 8.61 -1.06
N GLU A 42 -5.13 9.50 -1.29
CA GLU A 42 -6.55 9.23 -1.03
C GLU A 42 -7.03 7.96 -1.74
N LYS A 43 -6.71 7.81 -3.04
CA LYS A 43 -7.03 6.59 -3.79
C LYS A 43 -6.42 5.33 -3.20
N LEU A 44 -5.21 5.40 -2.66
CA LEU A 44 -4.58 4.25 -2.03
C LEU A 44 -5.23 3.94 -0.68
N LEU A 45 -5.52 4.95 0.15
CA LEU A 45 -6.22 4.77 1.43
C LEU A 45 -7.58 4.12 1.22
N THR A 46 -8.38 4.57 0.26
CA THR A 46 -9.66 3.94 -0.06
C THR A 46 -9.51 2.47 -0.43
N LYS A 47 -8.45 2.10 -1.17
CA LYS A 47 -8.21 0.70 -1.52
C LYS A 47 -7.74 -0.13 -0.34
N ILE A 48 -6.93 0.45 0.55
CA ILE A 48 -6.47 -0.20 1.79
C ILE A 48 -7.67 -0.41 2.73
N ASP A 49 -8.56 0.57 2.83
CA ASP A 49 -9.80 0.49 3.62
C ASP A 49 -10.75 -0.59 3.09
N GLN A 50 -10.86 -0.71 1.76
CA GLN A 50 -11.62 -1.77 1.10
C GLN A 50 -10.92 -3.13 1.09
N ALA A 51 -9.67 -3.22 1.54
CA ALA A 51 -8.93 -4.48 1.50
C ALA A 51 -9.46 -5.44 2.59
N ALA A 52 -9.87 -6.63 2.18
CA ALA A 52 -10.38 -7.65 3.09
C ALA A 52 -9.29 -8.17 4.05
N ASP A 53 -8.03 -8.21 3.59
CA ASP A 53 -6.93 -8.84 4.31
C ASP A 53 -5.60 -8.10 4.11
N GLU A 54 -4.64 -8.36 5.01
CA GLU A 54 -3.30 -7.78 4.94
C GLU A 54 -2.56 -8.13 3.63
N LYS A 55 -2.81 -9.32 3.07
CA LYS A 55 -2.24 -9.72 1.77
C LYS A 55 -2.73 -8.81 0.64
N ALA A 56 -3.99 -8.39 0.66
CA ALA A 56 -4.52 -7.46 -0.33
C ALA A 56 -3.88 -6.07 -0.17
N VAL A 57 -3.65 -5.62 1.06
CA VAL A 57 -2.89 -4.39 1.34
C VAL A 57 -1.47 -4.47 0.78
N GLN A 58 -0.75 -5.57 1.00
CA GLN A 58 0.60 -5.78 0.45
C GLN A 58 0.62 -5.70 -1.09
N LEU A 59 -0.35 -6.34 -1.76
CA LEU A 59 -0.48 -6.27 -3.23
C LEU A 59 -0.75 -4.85 -3.72
N LEU A 60 -1.56 -4.07 -3.00
CA LEU A 60 -1.81 -2.66 -3.32
C LEU A 60 -0.54 -1.82 -3.21
N LEU A 61 0.25 -2.02 -2.15
CA LEU A 61 1.53 -1.34 -1.94
C LEU A 61 2.54 -1.72 -3.04
N ALA A 62 2.70 -3.00 -3.35
CA ALA A 62 3.56 -3.50 -4.44
C ALA A 62 3.17 -2.92 -5.81
N LYS A 63 1.87 -2.70 -6.05
CA LYS A 63 1.36 -2.14 -7.29
C LYS A 63 1.73 -0.66 -7.45
N VAL A 64 1.68 0.14 -6.37
CA VAL A 64 2.00 1.58 -6.43
C VAL A 64 3.50 1.86 -6.41
N THR A 65 4.31 0.95 -5.87
CA THR A 65 5.78 1.05 -5.90
C THR A 65 6.37 0.70 -7.27
N GLY A 66 5.59 0.07 -8.14
CA GLY A 66 5.96 -0.17 -9.55
C GLY A 66 6.43 -1.59 -9.84
N ASN A 67 6.41 -2.50 -8.86
CA ASN A 67 6.77 -3.91 -9.05
C ASN A 67 5.71 -4.72 -9.82
N PHE A 68 4.48 -4.20 -9.96
CA PHE A 68 3.38 -4.89 -10.65
C PHE A 68 2.86 -4.13 -11.88
N LYS A 69 3.78 -3.56 -12.66
CA LYS A 69 3.49 -2.70 -13.82
C LYS A 69 3.21 -3.50 -15.10
N ARG A 70 2.36 -4.54 -15.05
CA ARG A 70 1.75 -5.17 -16.24
C ARG A 70 0.33 -5.63 -15.91
N GLY A 71 -0.66 -4.98 -16.49
CA GLY A 71 -2.04 -5.47 -16.56
C GLY A 71 -2.96 -5.04 -15.42
N ASN A 72 -3.66 -3.92 -15.61
CA ASN A 72 -5.12 -3.96 -15.73
C ASN A 72 -5.59 -2.62 -16.30
N GLU A 73 -5.50 -2.53 -17.62
CA GLU A 73 -6.40 -1.73 -18.44
C GLU A 73 -7.85 -2.14 -18.13
N ARG A 74 -8.53 -1.38 -17.28
CA ARG A 74 -9.99 -1.21 -17.32
C ARG A 74 -10.24 0.25 -16.97
N ASN A 75 -10.48 1.06 -17.99
CA ASN A 75 -11.83 1.36 -18.52
C ASN A 75 -12.41 2.51 -17.68
N GLY A 76 -12.74 3.67 -18.18
CA GLY A 76 -13.02 4.10 -19.55
C GLY A 76 -14.05 5.22 -19.41
N LYS A 77 -13.87 6.29 -20.19
CA LYS A 77 -14.86 7.26 -20.68
C LYS A 77 -16.16 7.47 -19.88
N GLY A 78 -16.38 8.73 -19.51
CA GLY A 78 -17.65 9.32 -19.09
C GLY A 78 -17.43 10.74 -18.64
#